data_AF-A0A8T4J4U7-F1
#
_entry.id   AF-A0A8T4J4U7-F1
#
_cell.length_a   1.000
_cell.length_b   1.000
_cell.length_c   1.000
_cell.angle_alpha   90.00
_cell.angle_beta   90.00
_cell.angle_gamma   90.00
#
_symmetry.space_group_name_H-M   'P 1'
#
loop_
_entity.id
_entity.type
_entity.pdbx_description
1 polymer ?
#
loop_
_entity_poly.entity_id
_entity_poly.type
_entity_poly.pdbx_seq_one_letter_code
_entity_poly.pdbx_strand_id
1 'polypeptide(L)' 'PLLELTDGRIGMLEKVRTATRAIGRLEEIVVERAGEARVDIAVHHLAAPERAAQLSQRLRDRVPGLGEMHVSEVGAVIGA' A
#
# COMPACT_ATOMS: atom_id res chain seq x y z
N PRO A 1 -12.35 -5.28 0.69
CA PRO A 1 -11.87 -5.60 -0.67
C PRO A 1 -10.52 -4.94 -0.91
N LEU A 2 -9.68 -5.49 -1.78
CA LEU A 2 -8.49 -4.80 -2.30
C LEU A 2 -8.83 -4.24 -3.68
N LEU A 3 -8.45 -3.00 -3.88
CA LEU A 3 -8.70 -2.24 -5.10
C LEU A 3 -7.36 -1.85 -5.72
N GLU A 4 -7.39 -1.60 -7.02
CA GLU A 4 -6.24 -1.12 -7.78
C GLU A 4 -6.67 0.03 -8.69
N LEU A 5 -5.78 0.99 -8.88
CA LEU A 5 -5.91 2.05 -9.88
C LEU A 5 -5.04 1.68 -11.08
N THR A 6 -5.67 1.38 -12.21
CA THR A 6 -4.98 1.11 -13.48
C THR A 6 -5.60 1.98 -14.56
N ASP A 7 -4.76 2.68 -15.33
CA ASP A 7 -5.18 3.60 -16.40
C ASP A 7 -6.23 4.63 -15.93
N GLY A 8 -6.05 5.16 -14.72
CA GLY A 8 -6.95 6.16 -14.14
C GLY A 8 -8.30 5.60 -13.68
N ARG A 9 -8.49 4.28 -13.64
CA ARG A 9 -9.74 3.63 -13.22
C ARG A 9 -9.52 2.74 -12.00
N ILE A 10 -10.41 2.89 -11.01
CA ILE A 10 -10.42 2.03 -9.83
C ILE A 10 -11.16 0.72 -10.16
N GLY A 11 -10.47 -0.39 -10.01
CA GLY A 11 -10.99 -1.75 -10.19
C GLY A 11 -10.83 -2.61 -8.94
N MET A 12 -11.55 -3.72 -8.88
CA MET A 12 -11.35 -4.73 -7.84
C MET A 12 -10.14 -5.59 -8.19
N LEU A 13 -9.12 -5.57 -7.34
CA LEU A 13 -7.96 -6.44 -7.45
C LEU A 13 -8.27 -7.81 -6.85
N GLU A 14 -8.66 -7.85 -5.58
CA GLU A 14 -8.94 -9.10 -4.86
C GLU A 14 -10.05 -8.97 -3.80
N LYS A 15 -10.80 -10.07 -3.60
CA LYS A 15 -11.79 -10.18 -2.52
C LYS A 15 -11.15 -10.70 -1.25
N VAL A 16 -10.96 -9.81 -0.28
CA VAL A 16 -10.48 -10.12 1.07
C VAL A 16 -11.57 -9.92 2.12
N ARG A 17 -11.60 -10.81 3.12
CA ARG A 17 -12.67 -10.90 4.12
C ARG A 17 -12.46 -10.02 5.37
N THR A 18 -11.21 -9.64 5.66
CA THR A 18 -10.87 -8.84 6.85
C THR A 18 -9.82 -7.79 6.51
N ALA A 19 -9.77 -6.70 7.30
CA ALA A 19 -8.77 -5.64 7.13
C ALA A 19 -7.34 -6.15 7.34
N THR A 20 -7.11 -7.00 8.34
CA THR A 20 -5.78 -7.60 8.59
C THR A 20 -5.30 -8.41 7.39
N ARG A 21 -6.18 -9.25 6.82
CA ARG A 21 -5.85 -10.02 5.61
C ARG A 21 -5.64 -9.11 4.40
N ALA A 22 -6.41 -8.04 4.28
CA ALA A 22 -6.24 -7.05 3.23
C ALA A 22 -4.85 -6.41 3.28
N ILE A 23 -4.40 -5.97 4.46
CA ILE A 23 -3.11 -5.31 4.64
C ILE A 23 -1.95 -6.30 4.37
N GLY A 24 -2.02 -7.52 4.90
CA GLY A 24 -1.00 -8.53 4.62
C GLY A 24 -0.93 -8.89 3.14
N ARG A 25 -2.07 -8.99 2.46
CA ARG A 25 -2.10 -9.25 1.02
C ARG A 25 -1.60 -8.06 0.19
N LEU A 26 -1.93 -6.83 0.60
CA LEU A 26 -1.38 -5.62 -0.04
C LEU A 26 0.15 -5.61 0.03
N GLU A 27 0.72 -5.98 1.17
CA GLU A 27 2.17 -6.08 1.36
C GLU A 27 2.81 -7.10 0.42
N GLU A 28 2.24 -8.31 0.31
CA GLU A 28 2.70 -9.34 -0.63
C GLU A 28 2.71 -8.82 -2.08
N ILE A 29 1.61 -8.19 -2.51
CA ILE A 29 1.46 -7.65 -3.86
C ILE A 29 2.53 -6.58 -4.14
N VAL A 30 2.79 -5.70 -3.19
CA VAL A 30 3.82 -4.65 -3.35
C VAL A 30 5.20 -5.27 -3.49
N VAL A 31 5.55 -6.25 -2.66
CA VAL A 31 6.85 -6.95 -2.73
C VAL A 31 6.99 -7.69 -4.06
N GLU A 32 5.95 -8.41 -4.49
CA GLU A 32 5.92 -9.13 -5.78
C GLU A 32 6.12 -8.18 -6.97
N ARG A 33 5.45 -7.01 -6.95
CA ARG A 33 5.54 -6.02 -8.03
C ARG A 33 6.85 -5.25 -8.04
N ALA A 34 7.40 -4.94 -6.86
CA ALA A 34 8.70 -4.29 -6.76
C ALA A 34 9.81 -5.21 -7.29
N GLY A 35 9.74 -6.51 -6.97
CA GLY A 35 10.76 -7.48 -7.35
C GLY A 35 12.14 -7.03 -6.91
N GLU A 36 13.09 -7.01 -7.84
CA GLU A 36 14.47 -6.54 -7.61
C GLU A 36 14.69 -5.09 -8.09
N ALA A 37 13.65 -4.42 -8.60
CA ALA A 37 13.77 -3.09 -9.15
C ALA A 37 13.98 -2.05 -8.03
N ARG A 38 14.67 -0.96 -8.37
CA ARG A 38 14.68 0.22 -7.51
C ARG A 38 13.35 0.94 -7.61
N VAL A 39 12.67 1.08 -6.47
CA VAL A 39 11.32 1.67 -6.41
C VAL A 39 11.19 2.61 -5.22
N ASP A 40 10.44 3.69 -5.41
CA ASP A 40 9.95 4.52 -4.32
C ASP A 40 8.53 4.07 -3.95
N ILE A 41 8.20 4.09 -2.66
CA ILE A 41 6.90 3.63 -2.16
C ILE A 41 6.23 4.75 -1.36
N ALA A 42 4.96 5.00 -1.68
CA ALA A 42 4.10 5.89 -0.89
C ALA A 42 2.97 5.08 -0.23
N VAL A 43 2.86 5.19 1.10
CA VAL A 43 1.76 4.64 1.90
C VAL A 43 0.83 5.77 2.31
N HIS A 44 -0.37 5.77 1.75
CA HIS A 44 -1.40 6.72 2.07
C HIS A 44 -2.44 6.12 3.03
N HIS A 45 -2.90 6.90 4.00
CA HIS A 45 -3.92 6.46 4.97
C HIS A 45 -5.00 7.51 5.21
N LEU A 46 -6.12 7.12 5.80
CA LEU A 46 -7.17 8.03 6.27
C LEU A 46 -7.45 7.71 7.74
N ALA A 47 -7.13 8.64 8.65
CA ALA A 47 -7.28 8.47 10.10
C ALA A 47 -6.72 7.12 10.64
N ALA A 48 -5.60 6.65 10.09
CA ALA A 48 -4.98 5.37 10.43
C ALA A 48 -3.44 5.39 10.44
N PRO A 49 -2.80 6.38 11.08
CA PRO A 49 -1.36 6.58 11.02
C PRO A 49 -0.56 5.39 11.56
N GLU A 50 -1.02 4.72 12.62
CA GLU A 50 -0.30 3.59 13.22
C GLU A 50 -0.25 2.38 12.27
N ARG A 51 -1.37 2.10 11.59
CA ARG A 51 -1.43 1.01 10.60
C ARG A 51 -0.56 1.31 9.39
N ALA A 52 -0.53 2.56 8.95
CA ALA A 52 0.32 3.00 7.86
C ALA A 52 1.81 2.87 8.21
N ALA A 53 2.19 3.32 9.41
CA ALA A 53 3.55 3.18 9.93
C ALA A 53 3.97 1.71 9.98
N GLN A 54 3.13 0.82 10.51
CA GLN A 54 3.41 -0.63 10.56
C GLN A 54 3.59 -1.24 9.16
N LEU A 55 2.72 -0.91 8.20
CA LEU A 55 2.88 -1.39 6.83
C LEU A 55 4.18 -0.86 6.19
N SER A 56 4.47 0.43 6.36
CA SER A 56 5.69 1.04 5.83
C SER A 56 6.95 0.37 6.38
N GLN A 57 6.97 0.01 7.67
CA GLN A 57 8.10 -0.68 8.28
C GLN A 57 8.30 -2.06 7.67
N ARG A 58 7.21 -2.86 7.54
CA ARG A 58 7.30 -4.19 6.93
C ARG A 58 7.77 -4.14 5.48
N LEU A 59 7.36 -3.12 4.73
CA LEU A 59 7.81 -2.92 3.34
C LEU A 59 9.30 -2.52 3.26
N ARG A 60 9.79 -1.68 4.18
CA ARG A 60 11.23 -1.37 4.27
C ARG A 60 12.07 -2.62 4.48
N ASP A 61 11.59 -3.55 5.29
CA ASP A 61 12.32 -4.79 5.60
C ASP A 61 12.27 -5.80 4.44
N ARG A 62 11.23 -5.76 3.59
CA ARG A 62 10.95 -6.77 2.56
C ARG A 62 11.25 -6.35 1.12
N VAL A 63 11.45 -5.07 0.84
CA VAL A 63 11.72 -4.56 -0.52
C VAL A 63 13.19 -4.14 -0.61
N PRO A 64 14.09 -4.97 -1.18
CA PRO A 64 15.52 -4.69 -1.19
C PRO A 64 15.90 -3.46 -2.03
N GLY A 65 15.11 -3.18 -3.07
CA GLY A 65 15.30 -2.03 -3.95
C GLY A 65 14.62 -0.75 -3.49
N LEU A 66 14.13 -0.69 -2.25
CA LEU A 66 13.43 0.50 -1.76
C LEU A 66 14.36 1.72 -1.74
N GLY A 67 13.96 2.76 -2.47
CA GLY A 67 14.52 4.10 -2.40
C GLY A 67 13.82 4.90 -1.29
N GLU A 68 12.99 5.85 -1.68
CA GLU A 68 12.23 6.68 -0.75
C GLU A 68 10.94 5.99 -0.28
N MET A 69 10.63 6.17 1.02
CA MET A 69 9.38 5.72 1.62
C MET A 69 8.63 6.91 2.20
N HIS A 70 7.49 7.22 1.61
CA HIS A 70 6.62 8.33 2.01
C HIS A 70 5.39 7.80 2.72
N VAL A 71 5.04 8.38 3.87
CA VAL A 71 3.79 8.08 4.59
C VAL A 71 3.01 9.37 4.76
N SER A 72 1.78 9.42 4.29
CA SER A 72 0.94 10.62 4.43
C SER A 72 -0.54 10.31 4.56
N GLU A 73 -1.24 11.20 5.23
CA GLU A 73 -2.69 11.15 5.31
C GLU A 73 -3.32 11.69 4.02
N VAL A 74 -4.33 10.99 3.51
CA VAL A 74 -5.16 11.47 2.41
C VAL A 74 -6.09 12.55 2.98
N GLY A 75 -5.87 13.80 2.58
CA GLY A 75 -6.77 14.91 2.91
C GLY A 75 -8.17 14.71 2.32
N ALA A 76 -9.15 15.46 2.84
CA ALA A 76 -10.59 15.30 2.61
C ALA A 76 -11.11 15.46 1.15
N VAL A 77 -10.24 15.44 0.14
CA VAL A 77 -10.60 15.59 -1.29
C VAL A 77 -10.71 14.22 -2.00
N ILE A 78 -10.24 13.11 -1.40
CA ILE A 78 -10.50 11.72 -1.88
C ILE A 78 -11.37 10.96 -0.86
N GLY A 79 -12.47 11.59 -0.44
CA GLY A 79 -13.41 11.03 0.54
C GLY A 79 -14.87 11.42 0.33
N ALA A 80 -15.21 11.92 -0.86
CA ALA A 80 -16.57 12.30 -1.26
C ALA A 80 -17.07 11.42 -2.41
#